data_AF-A0A4U0P9F0-F1
#
_entry.id   AF-A0A4U0P9F0-F1
#
_cell.length_a   1.000
_cell.length_b   1.000
_cell.length_c   1.000
_cell.angle_alpha   90.00
_cell.angle_beta   90.00
_cell.angle_gamma   90.00
#
_symmetry.space_group_name_H-M   'P 1'
#
loop_
_entity.id
_entity.type
_entity.pdbx_description
1 polymer ?
#
loop_
_entity_poly.entity_id
_entity_poly.type
_entity_poly.pdbx_seq_one_letter_code
_entity_poly.pdbx_strand_id
1 'polypeptide(L)'
;MHFVCLSCRAAWKGTATSRGPGRCPQCRAELIDAGADLAVPKRRDDAGWRALEAVIRSGLTFHGGCCGTGPGYRPRTPREVRDRLALAERTGMPVEKALAVVDPTMTDRYGPRGKESGHPGSRTGARHHR
;
A
#
# COMPACT_ATOMS: atom_id res chain seq x y z
N MET A 1 0.36 -1.19 15.57
CA MET A 1 0.16 -0.54 14.26
C MET A 1 0.98 0.71 14.16
N HIS A 2 1.46 1.03 12.95
CA HIS A 2 2.20 2.25 12.67
C HIS A 2 1.32 3.22 11.91
N PHE A 3 1.23 4.43 12.42
CA PHE A 3 0.54 5.53 11.77
C PHE A 3 1.54 6.54 11.24
N VAL A 4 1.36 7.00 10.01
CA VAL A 4 2.36 7.86 9.33
C VAL A 4 1.76 9.16 8.81
N CYS A 5 2.51 10.24 8.96
CA CYS A 5 2.25 11.50 8.27
C CYS A 5 3.33 11.68 7.20
N LEU A 6 2.92 11.65 5.95
CA LEU A 6 3.82 11.80 4.80
C LEU A 6 4.40 13.23 4.70
N SER A 7 3.60 14.25 5.04
CA SER A 7 4.04 15.65 5.02
C SER A 7 5.12 15.94 6.07
N CYS A 8 4.96 15.44 7.29
CA CYS A 8 5.92 15.65 8.37
C CYS A 8 7.04 14.60 8.42
N ARG A 9 6.94 13.53 7.62
CA ARG A 9 7.86 12.37 7.66
C ARG A 9 8.02 11.84 9.09
N ALA A 10 6.87 11.64 9.73
CA ALA A 10 6.78 11.22 11.13
C ALA A 10 5.87 10.00 11.25
N ALA A 11 6.18 9.12 12.21
CA ALA A 11 5.37 7.95 12.52
C ALA A 11 5.10 7.86 14.01
N TRP A 12 3.94 7.29 14.34
CA TRP A 12 3.49 7.03 15.70
C TRP A 12 3.07 5.57 15.83
N LYS A 13 3.37 4.98 16.97
CA LYS A 13 2.94 3.61 17.28
C LYS A 13 1.58 3.67 17.99
N GLY A 14 0.62 2.90 17.49
CA GLY A 14 -0.66 2.67 18.15
C GLY A 14 -0.84 1.22 18.62
N THR A 15 -1.71 1.07 19.62
CA THR A 15 -2.21 -0.20 20.16
C THR A 15 -3.52 -0.60 19.48
N ALA A 16 -3.92 -1.87 19.50
CA ALA A 16 -5.19 -2.34 18.91
C ALA A 16 -6.45 -1.59 19.39
N THR A 17 -6.38 -0.96 20.56
CA THR A 17 -7.45 -0.14 21.16
C THR A 17 -7.35 1.36 20.84
N SER A 18 -6.28 1.79 20.17
CA SER A 18 -6.16 3.16 19.69
C SER A 18 -7.25 3.40 18.65
N ARG A 19 -8.09 4.44 18.82
CA ARG A 19 -9.21 4.79 17.91
C ARG A 19 -8.77 5.23 16.49
N GLY A 20 -7.57 4.86 16.06
CA GLY A 20 -6.85 5.49 14.97
C GLY A 20 -6.46 6.92 15.36
N PRO A 21 -5.36 7.45 14.83
CA PRO A 21 -5.09 8.86 14.95
C PRO A 21 -6.13 9.60 14.12
N GLY A 22 -6.64 10.70 14.65
CA GLY A 22 -7.28 11.70 13.82
C GLY A 22 -6.23 12.37 12.92
N ARG A 23 -5.99 13.66 13.15
CA ARG A 23 -5.03 14.45 12.37
C ARG A 23 -3.63 14.37 12.97
N CYS A 24 -2.61 14.54 12.14
CA CYS A 24 -1.22 14.67 12.56
C CYS A 24 -1.10 15.77 13.64
N PRO A 25 -0.52 15.48 14.82
CA PRO A 25 -0.38 16.47 15.89
C PRO A 25 0.47 17.70 15.52
N GLN A 26 1.35 17.57 14.51
CA GLN A 26 2.25 18.64 14.10
C GLN A 26 1.65 19.53 13.01
N CYS A 27 1.13 18.95 11.91
CA CYS A 27 0.67 19.71 10.75
C CYS A 27 -0.84 19.60 10.49
N ARG A 28 -1.57 18.81 11.29
CA ARG A 28 -3.01 18.52 11.13
C ARG A 28 -3.40 17.84 9.80
N ALA A 29 -2.42 17.38 9.02
CA ALA A 29 -2.68 16.55 7.85
C ALA A 29 -3.26 15.19 8.26
N GLU A 30 -3.74 14.44 7.27
CA GLU A 30 -4.18 13.06 7.46
C GLU A 30 -3.06 12.19 8.04
N LEU A 31 -3.43 11.33 8.99
CA LEU A 31 -2.52 10.34 9.57
C LEU A 31 -2.98 8.95 9.13
N ILE A 32 -2.13 8.29 8.33
CA ILE A 32 -2.49 7.08 7.60
C ILE A 32 -2.10 5.86 8.44
N ASP A 33 -3.00 4.88 8.58
CA ASP A 33 -2.64 3.56 9.11
C ASP A 33 -1.81 2.82 8.06
N ALA A 34 -0.52 2.66 8.34
CA ALA A 34 0.38 1.93 7.47
C ALA A 34 0.51 0.45 7.85
N GLY A 35 -0.06 0.02 8.98
CA GLY A 35 0.00 -1.37 9.43
C GLY A 35 1.12 -1.70 10.42
N ALA A 36 1.12 -2.93 10.91
CA ALA A 36 1.96 -3.36 12.03
C ALA A 36 3.41 -3.68 11.64
N ASP A 37 3.64 -4.08 10.39
CA ASP A 37 4.95 -4.55 9.91
C ASP A 37 5.74 -3.47 9.17
N LEU A 38 5.29 -2.21 9.23
CA LEU A 38 6.03 -1.11 8.64
C LEU A 38 7.35 -0.91 9.39
N ALA A 39 8.45 -1.20 8.70
CA ALA A 39 9.75 -0.66 9.07
C ALA A 39 9.75 0.86 8.78
N VAL A 40 9.59 1.69 9.80
CA VAL A 40 9.51 3.16 9.62
C VAL A 40 10.86 3.70 9.12
N PRO A 41 10.92 4.42 7.99
CA PRO A 41 12.12 5.10 7.55
C PRO A 41 12.59 6.15 8.58
N LYS A 42 13.90 6.38 8.68
CA LYS A 42 14.42 7.47 9.52
C LYS A 42 13.82 8.79 9.04
N ARG A 43 13.52 9.75 9.93
CA ARG A 43 12.90 11.04 9.55
C ARG A 43 13.63 11.79 8.43
N ARG A 44 14.96 11.65 8.36
CA ARG A 44 15.84 12.30 7.37
C ARG A 44 16.08 11.47 6.10
N ASP A 45 15.50 10.27 6.03
CA ASP A 45 15.66 9.36 4.90
C ASP A 45 14.64 9.69 3.80
N ASP A 46 14.95 10.72 3.02
CA ASP A 46 14.07 11.23 1.97
C ASP A 46 13.74 10.17 0.92
N ALA A 47 14.69 9.27 0.64
CA ALA A 47 14.49 8.17 -0.30
C ALA A 47 13.49 7.15 0.25
N GLY A 48 13.64 6.74 1.50
CA GLY A 48 12.70 5.82 2.17
C GLY A 48 11.30 6.40 2.31
N TRP A 49 11.17 7.70 2.63
CA TRP A 49 9.86 8.37 2.70
C TRP A 49 9.18 8.47 1.34
N ARG A 50 9.92 8.76 0.27
CA ARG A 50 9.38 8.75 -1.10
C ARG A 50 8.90 7.37 -1.54
N ALA A 51 9.65 6.33 -1.19
CA ALA A 51 9.25 4.96 -1.49
C ALA A 51 7.97 4.58 -0.73
N LEU A 52 7.92 4.91 0.57
CA LEU A 52 6.74 4.67 1.41
C LEU A 52 5.50 5.39 0.88
N GLU A 53 5.63 6.66 0.48
CA GLU A 53 4.55 7.45 -0.11
C GLU A 53 4.02 6.81 -1.39
N ALA A 54 4.89 6.31 -2.27
CA ALA A 54 4.48 5.62 -3.50
C ALA A 54 3.68 4.34 -3.21
N VAL A 55 4.12 3.54 -2.23
CA VAL A 55 3.45 2.31 -1.80
C VAL A 55 2.07 2.62 -1.21
N ILE A 56 1.98 3.56 -0.27
CA ILE A 56 0.72 3.89 0.39
C ILE A 56 -0.28 4.47 -0.62
N ARG A 57 0.17 5.36 -1.52
CA ARG A 57 -0.70 5.95 -2.54
C ARG A 57 -1.20 4.96 -3.58
N SER A 58 -0.51 3.83 -3.78
CA SER A 58 -1.01 2.76 -4.64
C SER A 58 -2.08 1.89 -3.97
N GLY A 59 -2.44 2.16 -2.72
CA GLY A 59 -3.38 1.36 -1.92
C GLY A 59 -2.73 0.23 -1.12
N LEU A 60 -1.41 0.07 -1.20
CA LEU A 60 -0.70 -0.96 -0.45
C LEU A 60 -0.42 -0.51 0.98
N THR A 61 -0.47 -1.46 1.90
CA THR A 61 -0.18 -1.27 3.31
C THR A 61 0.79 -2.33 3.82
N PHE A 62 1.24 -2.17 5.07
CA PHE A 62 2.13 -3.08 5.79
C PHE A 62 1.37 -3.82 6.89
N HIS A 63 0.10 -4.15 6.64
CA HIS A 63 -0.63 -5.09 7.49
C HIS A 63 -0.17 -6.52 7.17
N GLY A 64 0.29 -7.24 8.18
CA GLY A 64 0.51 -8.67 8.09
C GLY A 64 -0.80 -9.42 7.86
N GLY A 65 -0.69 -10.57 7.20
CA GLY A 65 -1.75 -11.55 7.08
C GLY A 65 -2.00 -12.31 8.38
N CYS A 66 -3.00 -13.17 8.34
CA CYS A 66 -3.26 -14.12 9.42
C CYS A 66 -2.01 -15.02 9.63
N CYS A 67 -1.77 -15.45 10.87
CA CYS A 67 -0.67 -16.35 11.25
C CYS A 67 0.75 -15.75 11.18
N GLY A 68 0.91 -14.44 11.32
CA GLY A 68 2.23 -13.81 11.41
C GLY A 68 2.98 -13.72 10.07
N THR A 69 2.27 -13.92 8.95
CA THR A 69 2.84 -13.65 7.63
C THR A 69 2.91 -12.14 7.46
N GLY A 70 4.11 -11.57 7.26
CA GLY A 70 4.26 -10.15 7.00
C GLY A 70 3.53 -9.69 5.72
N PRO A 71 3.57 -8.41 5.38
CA PRO A 71 2.79 -7.81 4.29
C PRO A 71 3.24 -8.20 2.88
N GLY A 72 4.10 -9.21 2.76
CA GLY A 72 4.86 -9.50 1.55
C GLY A 72 5.92 -8.44 1.26
N TYR A 73 6.46 -8.49 0.05
CA TYR A 73 7.46 -7.51 -0.41
C TYR A 73 6.81 -6.14 -0.64
N ARG A 74 7.50 -5.10 -0.17
CA ARG A 74 7.22 -3.70 -0.49
C ARG A 74 8.53 -2.99 -0.82
N PRO A 75 8.59 -2.18 -1.89
CA PRO A 75 9.79 -1.44 -2.22
C PRO A 75 10.13 -0.46 -1.10
N ARG A 76 11.42 -0.36 -0.79
CA ARG A 76 11.96 0.44 0.30
C ARG A 76 12.77 1.62 -0.22
N THR A 77 13.06 1.62 -1.52
CA THR A 77 13.87 2.63 -2.19
C THR A 77 13.16 3.16 -3.44
N PRO A 78 13.45 4.41 -3.85
CA PRO A 78 12.92 4.98 -5.08
C PRO A 78 13.33 4.19 -6.34
N ARG A 79 14.48 3.51 -6.30
CA ARG A 79 14.93 2.65 -7.40
C ARG A 79 13.98 1.48 -7.59
N GLU A 80 13.69 0.75 -6.51
CA GLU A 80 12.76 -0.38 -6.58
C GLU A 80 11.37 0.08 -7.05
N VAL A 81 10.88 1.22 -6.56
CA VAL A 81 9.61 1.79 -7.04
C VAL A 81 9.65 2.00 -8.55
N ARG A 82 10.69 2.63 -9.09
CA ARG A 82 10.83 2.84 -10.55
C ARG A 82 10.85 1.53 -11.31
N ASP A 83 11.57 0.52 -10.83
CA ASP A 83 11.64 -0.78 -11.49
C ASP A 83 10.24 -1.46 -11.57
N ARG A 84 9.41 -1.29 -10.54
CA ARG A 84 8.02 -1.81 -10.52
C ARG A 84 7.06 -0.98 -11.36
N LEU A 85 7.26 0.35 -11.42
CA LEU A 85 6.47 1.19 -12.32
C LEU A 85 6.77 0.86 -13.79
N ALA A 86 8.05 0.66 -14.14
CA ALA A 86 8.45 0.21 -15.47
C ALA A 86 7.89 -1.20 -15.79
N LEU A 87 7.81 -2.08 -14.79
CA LEU A 87 7.12 -3.36 -14.93
C LEU A 87 5.63 -3.18 -15.25
N ALA A 88 4.94 -2.31 -14.50
CA ALA A 88 3.52 -2.02 -14.73
C ALA A 88 3.28 -1.49 -16.15
N GLU A 89 4.10 -0.54 -16.61
CA GLU A 89 4.03 0.04 -17.94
C GLU A 89 4.23 -1.01 -19.05
N ARG A 90 5.27 -1.85 -18.92
CA ARG A 90 5.59 -2.88 -19.93
C ARG A 90 4.54 -3.99 -20.01
N THR A 91 3.90 -4.33 -18.90
CA THR A 91 3.02 -5.51 -18.80
C THR A 91 1.54 -5.17 -18.76
N GLY A 92 1.18 -3.89 -18.61
CA GLY A 92 -0.18 -3.45 -18.33
C GLY A 92 -0.68 -3.87 -16.93
N MET A 93 0.20 -4.36 -16.04
CA MET A 93 -0.20 -4.72 -14.68
C MET A 93 -0.65 -3.47 -13.90
N PRO A 94 -1.70 -3.57 -13.05
CA PRO A 94 -2.02 -2.50 -12.11
C PRO A 94 -0.81 -2.15 -11.24
N VAL A 95 -0.58 -0.85 -11.01
CA VAL A 95 0.57 -0.34 -10.24
C VAL A 95 0.64 -0.98 -8.85
N GLU A 96 -0.49 -1.14 -8.17
CA GLU A 96 -0.57 -1.84 -6.87
C GLU A 96 0.03 -3.25 -6.93
N LYS A 97 -0.35 -4.04 -7.94
CA LYS A 97 0.16 -5.40 -8.14
C LYS A 97 1.65 -5.38 -8.48
N ALA A 98 2.07 -4.48 -9.37
CA ALA A 98 3.46 -4.36 -9.76
C ALA A 98 4.35 -3.99 -8.55
N LEU A 99 3.93 -3.06 -7.70
CA LEU A 99 4.63 -2.67 -6.47
C LEU A 99 4.74 -3.81 -5.43
N ALA A 100 3.93 -4.87 -5.53
CA ALA A 100 4.02 -6.06 -4.69
C ALA A 100 4.97 -7.13 -5.23
N VAL A 101 5.51 -6.97 -6.45
CA VAL A 101 6.37 -7.98 -7.08
C VAL A 101 7.77 -7.97 -6.46
N VAL A 102 8.23 -9.15 -6.04
CA VAL A 102 9.55 -9.36 -5.41
C VAL A 102 10.69 -9.18 -6.40
N ASP A 103 10.54 -9.70 -7.61
CA ASP A 103 11.54 -9.60 -8.68
C ASP A 103 10.90 -9.03 -9.96
N PRO A 104 11.21 -7.78 -10.35
CA PRO A 104 10.61 -7.13 -11.50
C PRO A 104 11.20 -7.62 -12.84
N THR A 105 12.24 -8.46 -12.80
CA THR A 105 12.92 -9.02 -13.97
C THR A 105 12.42 -10.43 -14.32
N MET A 106 11.81 -11.14 -13.37
CA MET A 106 11.21 -12.47 -13.57
C MET A 106 9.83 -12.37 -14.24
N THR A 107 9.75 -11.84 -15.46
CA THR A 107 8.48 -11.76 -16.21
C THR A 107 8.18 -12.97 -17.10
N ASP A 108 8.96 -14.06 -17.04
CA ASP A 108 8.79 -15.17 -18.00
C ASP A 108 8.95 -16.60 -17.43
N ARG A 109 8.30 -16.91 -16.30
CA ARG A 109 8.02 -18.33 -15.98
C ARG A 109 6.55 -18.62 -15.70
N TYR A 110 5.76 -17.60 -15.42
CA TYR A 110 4.31 -17.65 -15.31
C TYR A 110 3.77 -16.28 -15.74
N GLY A 111 3.68 -16.04 -17.05
CA GLY A 111 3.06 -14.84 -17.62
C GLY A 111 1.61 -14.63 -17.12
N PRO A 112 1.01 -13.45 -17.35
CA PRO A 112 -0.20 -13.03 -16.67
C PRO A 112 -1.37 -13.92 -17.07
N ARG A 113 -1.78 -14.84 -16.18
CA ARG A 113 -3.17 -15.30 -16.19
C ARG A 113 -4.02 -14.14 -15.72
N GLY A 114 -4.47 -13.34 -16.69
CA GLY A 114 -5.56 -12.40 -16.50
C GLY A 114 -6.74 -13.12 -15.85
N LYS A 115 -7.00 -12.76 -14.59
CA LYS A 115 -8.34 -12.85 -14.03
C LYS A 115 -8.67 -11.49 -13.46
N GLU A 116 -9.30 -10.67 -14.31
CA GLU A 116 -10.26 -9.68 -13.85
C GLU A 116 -11.18 -10.38 -12.87
N SER A 117 -11.04 -10.05 -11.59
CA SER A 117 -12.06 -10.37 -10.61
C SER A 117 -13.17 -9.35 -10.82
N GLY A 118 -14.05 -9.65 -11.79
CA GLY A 118 -15.27 -8.88 -11.99
C GLY A 118 -16.01 -8.79 -10.67
N HIS A 119 -16.16 -7.58 -10.16
CA HIS A 119 -17.12 -7.24 -9.12
C HIS A 119 -18.47 -7.06 -9.84
N PRO A 120 -19.43 -8.01 -9.77
CA PRO A 120 -20.76 -7.73 -10.30
C PRO A 120 -21.41 -6.67 -9.40
N GLY A 121 -21.56 -5.47 -9.96
CA GLY A 121 -22.36 -4.40 -9.38
C GLY A 121 -23.76 -4.91 -9.03
N SER A 122 -24.14 -4.76 -7.76
CA SER A 122 -25.47 -5.05 -7.30
C SER A 122 -26.45 -4.09 -7.98
N ARG A 123 -27.26 -4.65 -8.89
CA ARG A 123 -28.33 -3.95 -9.57
C ARG A 123 -29.42 -3.56 -8.57
N THR A 124 -29.83 -2.32 -8.68
CA THR A 124 -31.06 -1.71 -8.19
C THR A 124 -32.26 -2.64 -8.41
N GLY A 125 -32.99 -2.94 -7.33
CA GLY A 125 -34.26 -3.65 -7.37
C GLY A 125 -35.32 -2.83 -6.69
N ALA A 126 -36.03 -2.00 -7.45
CA ALA A 126 -37.29 -1.41 -7.02
C ALA A 126 -38.32 -2.54 -6.84
N ARG A 127 -39.01 -2.57 -5.69
CA ARG A 127 -40.28 -3.27 -5.54
C ARG A 127 -41.31 -2.32 -4.96
N HIS A 128 -42.27 -2.00 -5.81
CA HIS A 128 -43.59 -1.51 -5.45
C HIS A 128 -44.27 -2.52 -4.51
N HIS A 129 -44.82 -2.04 -3.41
CA HIS A 129 -45.97 -2.66 -2.78
C HIS A 129 -47.00 -1.58 -2.47
N ARG A 130 -48.24 -1.97 -2.72
CA ARG A 130 -49.48 -1.22 -2.79
C ARG A 130 -50.01 -0.87 -1.41
#